data_AF-A0A1X0QA57-F1
#
_entry.id   AF-A0A1X0QA57-F1
#
_cell.length_a   1.000
_cell.length_b   1.000
_cell.length_c   1.000
_cell.angle_alpha   90.00
_cell.angle_beta   90.00
_cell.angle_gamma   90.00
#
_symmetry.space_group_name_H-M   'P 1'
#
loop_
_entity.id
_entity.type
_entity.pdbx_description
1 polymer ?
#
loop_
_entity_poly.entity_id
_entity_poly.type
_entity_poly.pdbx_seq_one_letter_code
_entity_poly.pdbx_strand_id
1 'polypeptide(L)'
;MNISKEELAERQFPCNYPGCQRAFKRFEHLKRHIKMHTGEKPFKCTFPNCSRGFSRSDNLNAHYKTHIGVKGGIKKIKNRISNKKRFSHKN
;
A
#
# COMPACT_ATOMS: atom_id res chain seq x y z
N MET A 1 -15.92 27.90 19.53
CA MET A 1 -16.02 27.32 18.17
C MET A 1 -15.19 28.20 17.27
N ASN A 2 -14.18 27.64 16.60
CA ASN A 2 -13.61 28.13 15.34
C ASN A 2 -12.34 27.32 15.09
N ILE A 3 -12.54 26.09 14.63
CA ILE A 3 -11.48 25.37 13.93
C ILE A 3 -11.48 25.97 12.53
N SER A 4 -10.43 26.73 12.24
CA SER A 4 -10.19 27.42 10.98
C SER A 4 -10.42 26.47 9.81
N LYS A 5 -11.17 26.93 8.80
CA LYS A 5 -11.53 26.19 7.56
C LYS A 5 -10.32 25.74 6.71
N GLU A 6 -9.10 25.97 7.17
CA GLU A 6 -7.85 25.78 6.43
C GLU A 6 -7.18 24.42 6.73
N GLU A 7 -7.54 23.74 7.83
CA GLU A 7 -6.93 22.44 8.19
C GLU A 7 -7.49 21.24 7.38
N LEU A 8 -8.63 21.43 6.70
CA LEU A 8 -9.28 20.38 5.91
C LEU A 8 -8.62 20.19 4.52
N ALA A 9 -7.81 21.14 4.06
CA ALA A 9 -7.19 21.12 2.73
C ALA A 9 -5.90 20.28 2.63
N GLU A 10 -5.36 19.76 3.74
CA GLU A 10 -4.07 19.05 3.76
C GLU A 10 -4.16 17.55 3.38
N ARG A 11 -5.37 16.96 3.35
CA ARG A 11 -5.62 15.56 2.93
C ARG A 11 -6.77 15.49 1.92
N GLN A 12 -6.49 15.95 0.71
CA GLN A 12 -7.48 16.13 -0.37
C GLN A 12 -8.09 14.82 -0.93
N PHE A 13 -7.54 13.64 -0.59
CA PHE A 13 -7.93 12.39 -1.25
C PHE A 13 -8.45 11.35 -0.24
N PRO A 14 -9.73 11.42 0.16
CA PRO A 14 -10.38 10.42 0.99
C PRO A 14 -10.64 9.10 0.23
N CYS A 15 -10.65 7.99 0.95
CA CYS A 15 -11.07 6.71 0.42
C CYS A 15 -12.59 6.54 0.56
N ASN A 16 -13.26 6.30 -0.55
CA ASN A 16 -14.73 6.16 -0.58
C ASN A 16 -15.18 4.70 -0.42
N TYR A 17 -14.29 3.80 0.03
CA TYR A 17 -14.65 2.40 0.23
C TYR A 17 -15.46 2.24 1.53
N PRO A 18 -16.58 1.50 1.53
CA PRO A 18 -17.44 1.36 2.70
C PRO A 18 -16.64 0.79 3.90
N GLY A 19 -16.71 1.49 5.03
CA GLY A 19 -15.95 1.15 6.24
C GLY A 19 -14.48 1.60 6.23
N CYS A 20 -14.02 2.34 5.22
CA CYS A 20 -12.67 2.89 5.19
C CYS A 20 -12.66 4.40 5.45
N GLN A 21 -12.01 4.83 6.53
CA GLN A 21 -11.91 6.26 6.91
C GLN A 21 -10.52 6.84 6.61
N ARG A 22 -9.78 6.27 5.65
CA ARG A 22 -8.43 6.74 5.32
C ARG A 22 -8.48 7.87 4.31
N ALA A 23 -7.71 8.93 4.57
CA ALA A 23 -7.47 10.02 3.62
C ALA A 23 -5.97 10.24 3.39
N PHE A 24 -5.62 10.65 2.17
CA PHE A 24 -4.24 10.78 1.71
C PHE A 24 -3.96 12.21 1.25
N LYS A 25 -2.71 12.66 1.45
CA LYS A 25 -2.23 13.95 0.95
C LYS A 25 -2.01 13.96 -0.58
N ARG A 26 -1.91 12.78 -1.20
CA ARG A 26 -1.61 12.62 -2.64
C ARG A 26 -2.53 11.58 -3.27
N PHE A 27 -3.03 11.87 -4.46
CA PHE A 27 -3.92 10.99 -5.22
C PHE A 27 -3.28 9.62 -5.50
N GLU A 28 -2.01 9.59 -5.89
CA GLU A 28 -1.27 8.33 -6.13
C GLU A 28 -1.28 7.38 -4.93
N HIS A 29 -1.26 7.93 -3.71
CA HIS A 29 -1.33 7.12 -2.50
C HIS A 29 -2.74 6.55 -2.27
N LEU A 30 -3.79 7.33 -2.57
CA LEU A 30 -5.17 6.86 -2.55
C LEU A 30 -5.38 5.77 -3.61
N LYS A 31 -4.95 5.99 -4.85
CA LYS A 31 -5.06 5.02 -5.95
C LYS A 31 -4.39 3.68 -5.60
N ARG A 32 -3.18 3.73 -5.03
CA ARG A 32 -2.50 2.54 -4.49
C ARG A 32 -3.25 1.89 -3.34
N HIS A 33 -3.86 2.67 -2.47
CA HIS A 33 -4.65 2.16 -1.35
C HIS A 33 -5.90 1.43 -1.82
N ILE A 34 -6.59 1.93 -2.84
CA ILE A 34 -7.81 1.31 -3.39
C ILE A 34 -7.53 -0.11 -3.91
N LYS A 35 -6.36 -0.37 -4.49
CA LYS A 35 -5.95 -1.72 -4.93
C LYS A 35 -5.96 -2.77 -3.81
N MET A 36 -5.87 -2.35 -2.56
CA MET A 36 -5.99 -3.24 -1.40
C MET A 36 -7.44 -3.69 -1.17
N HIS A 37 -8.41 -2.85 -1.51
CA HIS A 37 -9.84 -3.16 -1.38
C HIS A 37 -10.33 -4.02 -2.54
N THR A 38 -9.88 -3.74 -3.75
CA THR A 38 -10.25 -4.52 -4.94
C THR A 38 -9.50 -5.85 -5.02
N GLY A 39 -8.40 -6.00 -4.28
CA GLY A 39 -7.55 -7.19 -4.33
C GLY A 39 -6.77 -7.32 -5.65
N GLU A 40 -6.78 -6.28 -6.49
CA GLU A 40 -6.09 -6.28 -7.78
C GLU A 40 -4.59 -6.49 -7.62
N LYS A 41 -4.07 -7.49 -8.33
CA LYS A 41 -2.66 -7.85 -8.37
C LYS A 41 -2.16 -7.89 -9.82
N PRO A 42 -2.01 -6.72 -10.47
CA PRO A 42 -1.58 -6.65 -11.86
C PRO A 42 -0.15 -7.15 -12.06
N PHE A 43 0.68 -7.15 -11.00
CA PHE A 43 2.08 -7.55 -11.09
C PHE A 43 2.24 -9.01 -10.66
N LYS A 44 2.26 -9.93 -11.63
CA LYS A 44 2.43 -11.37 -11.37
C LYS A 44 3.91 -11.76 -11.45
N CYS A 45 4.32 -12.67 -10.58
CA CYS A 45 5.61 -13.33 -10.72
C CYS A 45 5.60 -14.22 -11.96
N THR A 46 6.64 -14.12 -12.77
CA THR A 46 6.85 -14.93 -13.97
C THR A 46 7.83 -16.08 -13.73
N PHE A 47 8.31 -16.25 -12.49
CA PHE A 47 9.25 -17.31 -12.16
C PHE A 47 8.56 -18.68 -12.23
N PRO A 48 9.19 -19.71 -12.81
CA PRO A 48 8.61 -21.06 -12.90
C PRO A 48 8.16 -21.57 -11.53
N ASN A 49 6.99 -22.21 -11.47
CA ASN A 49 6.37 -22.69 -10.23
C ASN A 49 6.04 -21.61 -9.17
N CYS A 50 6.04 -20.32 -9.55
CA CYS A 50 5.64 -19.23 -8.67
C CYS A 50 4.44 -18.45 -9.22
N SER A 51 3.27 -18.65 -8.60
CA SER A 51 2.02 -17.96 -8.98
C SER A 51 1.73 -16.70 -8.15
N ARG A 52 2.74 -16.10 -7.52
CA ARG A 52 2.53 -15.01 -6.56
C ARG A 52 2.27 -13.68 -7.28
N GLY A 53 1.15 -13.03 -6.96
CA GLY A 53 0.76 -11.72 -7.49
C GLY A 53 0.91 -10.59 -6.47
N PHE A 54 1.22 -9.39 -6.96
CA PHE A 54 1.46 -8.18 -6.18
C PHE A 54 0.65 -7.01 -6.72
N SER A 55 0.22 -6.12 -5.82
CA SER A 55 -0.47 -4.87 -6.18
C SER A 55 0.49 -3.75 -6.61
N ARG A 56 1.80 -3.96 -6.46
CA ARG A 56 2.86 -3.00 -6.81
C ARG A 56 4.08 -3.68 -7.43
N SER A 57 4.74 -2.98 -8.37
CA SER A 57 5.93 -3.45 -9.08
C SER A 57 7.17 -3.56 -8.19
N ASP A 58 7.36 -2.64 -7.24
CA ASP A 58 8.50 -2.66 -6.32
C ASP A 58 8.48 -3.87 -5.39
N ASN A 59 7.29 -4.27 -4.95
CA ASN A 59 7.10 -5.51 -4.19
C ASN A 59 7.38 -6.76 -5.04
N LEU A 60 6.94 -6.78 -6.31
CA LEU A 60 7.27 -7.86 -7.24
C LEU A 60 8.78 -7.95 -7.46
N ASN A 61 9.46 -6.82 -7.66
CA ASN A 61 10.91 -6.78 -7.85
C ASN A 61 11.66 -7.30 -6.62
N ALA A 62 11.24 -6.87 -5.42
CA ALA A 62 11.81 -7.38 -4.17
C ALA A 62 11.58 -8.89 -4.00
N HIS A 63 10.40 -9.39 -4.39
CA HIS A 63 10.12 -10.82 -4.41
C HIS A 63 10.94 -11.56 -5.47
N TYR A 64 11.10 -11.02 -6.67
CA TYR A 64 11.86 -11.67 -7.73
C TYR A 64 13.32 -11.91 -7.32
N LYS A 65 13.89 -10.98 -6.55
CA LYS A 65 15.22 -11.13 -5.95
C LYS A 65 15.36 -12.35 -5.02
N THR A 66 14.26 -12.84 -4.43
CA THR A 66 14.30 -14.06 -3.60
C THR A 66 14.46 -15.33 -4.42
N HIS A 67 14.07 -15.33 -5.69
CA HIS A 67 14.24 -16.48 -6.58
C HIS A 67 15.66 -16.59 -7.13
N ILE A 68 16.26 -15.46 -7.51
CA ILE A 68 17.61 -15.42 -8.10
C ILE A 68 18.73 -15.52 -7.06
N GLY A 69 18.41 -15.66 -5.76
CA GLY A 69 19.41 -15.88 -4.71
C GLY A 69 20.41 -14.74 -4.51
N VAL A 70 20.17 -13.55 -5.07
CA VAL A 70 21.07 -12.40 -4.94
C VAL A 70 20.99 -11.87 -3.51
N LYS A 71 21.81 -12.45 -2.63
CA LYS A 71 22.18 -11.88 -1.32
C LYS A 71 23.06 -10.65 -1.55
N GLY A 72 22.46 -9.55 -1.99
CA GLY A 72 23.21 -8.34 -2.33
C GLY A 72 22.38 -7.08 -2.14
N GLY A 73 22.44 -6.51 -0.93
CA GLY A 73 22.19 -5.09 -0.69
C GLY A 73 20.72 -4.65 -0.63
N ILE A 74 19.94 -5.16 0.33
CA ILE A 74 18.68 -4.48 0.69
C ILE A 74 19.04 -3.32 1.62
N LYS A 75 19.24 -2.13 1.05
CA LYS A 75 19.07 -0.88 1.80
C LYS A 75 17.73 -0.97 2.50
N LYS A 76 17.74 -0.78 3.83
CA LYS A 76 16.59 -0.81 4.74
C LYS A 76 15.38 -0.07 4.15
N ILE A 77 14.51 -0.78 3.44
CA ILE A 77 13.16 -0.29 3.17
C ILE A 77 12.32 -1.00 4.21
N LYS A 78 11.83 -0.22 5.18
CA LYS A 78 10.92 -0.67 6.23
C LYS A 78 9.93 -1.65 5.61
N ASN A 79 10.11 -2.93 5.92
CA ASN A 79 9.15 -3.99 5.67
C ASN A 79 7.91 -3.63 6.50
N ARG A 80 7.09 -2.68 6.00
CA ARG A 80 5.70 -2.64 6.39
C ARG A 80 5.11 -3.85 5.70
N ILE A 81 5.15 -4.96 6.43
CA ILE A 81 4.12 -5.99 6.35
C ILE A 81 2.81 -5.21 6.16
N SER A 82 2.21 -5.29 4.97
CA SER A 82 0.86 -4.76 4.74
C SER A 82 -0.19 -5.67 5.40
N ASN A 83 0.10 -6.09 6.64
CA ASN A 83 -0.84 -6.53 7.65
C ASN A 83 -0.63 -5.59 8.85
N LYS A 84 -1.21 -4.39 8.77
CA LYS A 84 -1.61 -3.65 9.96
C LYS A 84 -3.11 -3.38 9.85
N LYS A 85 -3.91 -4.38 10.26
CA LYS A 85 -5.00 -4.10 11.21
C LYS A 85 -4.34 -3.50 12.48
N ARG A 86 -5.02 -2.54 13.13
CA ARG A 86 -4.59 -1.57 14.18
C ARG A 86 -4.33 -0.19 13.54
N PHE A 87 -5.22 0.79 13.66
CA PHE A 87 -6.08 1.19 14.77
C PHE A 87 -7.57 1.03 14.39
N SER A 88 -8.33 0.13 15.02
CA SER A 88 -9.13 0.38 16.23
C SER A 88 -8.52 1.34 17.26
N HIS A 89 -9.08 2.53 17.32
CA HIS A 89 -9.76 3.09 18.51
C HIS A 89 -11.14 3.50 17.93
N LYS A 90 -12.35 3.14 18.40
CA LYS A 90 -12.85 2.83 19.75
C LYS A 90 -12.23 3.74 20.80
N ASN A 91 -12.65 5.00 20.80
CA ASN A 91 -13.74 5.45 21.66
C ASN A 91 -14.58 6.48 20.91
#